data_AF-A0A1T5I549-F1
#
_entry.id   AF-A0A1T5I549-F1
#
_cell.length_a   1.000
_cell.length_b   1.000
_cell.length_c   1.000
_cell.angle_alpha   90.00
_cell.angle_beta   90.00
_cell.angle_gamma   90.00
#
_symmetry.space_group_name_H-M   'P 1'
#
loop_
_entity.id
_entity.type
_entity.pdbx_description
1 polymer ?
#
loop_
_entity_poly.entity_id
_entity_poly.type
_entity_poly.pdbx_seq_one_letter_code
_entity_poly.pdbx_strand_id
1 'polypeptide(L)'
;MKDILQNELLALKERYELEKKFWNENEDESARWDSDSDRELIGVAKFIKLVAYKSDYLELLGIATKIELDVQQDLDQKIEDMNLDWVYEDPYPHADMARLSCIAWFYEENRYVVDMSKYKKIVDDNEIILKNAGLYDRLVRYVDEKKVLDKIYNEVKHSLMHSSNEGSPDVIQADELFSVELQEIYRKADLHLQKQLEKAKQYA
;
A
#
# COMPACT_ATOMS: atom_id res chain seq x y z
N MET A 1 -15.37 25.20 19.26
CA MET A 1 -14.64 24.24 18.39
C MET A 1 -13.13 24.32 18.59
N LYS A 2 -12.53 25.53 18.56
CA LYS A 2 -11.09 25.73 18.81
C LYS A 2 -10.63 25.22 20.19
N ASP A 3 -11.33 25.60 21.25
CA ASP A 3 -11.01 25.14 22.62
C ASP A 3 -11.20 23.64 22.83
N ILE A 4 -12.13 23.03 22.07
CA ILE A 4 -12.40 21.59 22.13
C ILE A 4 -11.21 20.82 21.54
N LEU A 5 -10.74 21.22 20.35
CA LEU A 5 -9.60 20.56 19.70
C LEU A 5 -8.32 20.68 20.52
N GLN A 6 -8.10 21.83 21.15
CA GLN A 6 -6.97 22.04 22.04
C GLN A 6 -7.05 21.16 23.29
N ASN A 7 -8.21 21.10 23.95
CA ASN A 7 -8.41 20.28 25.15
C ASN A 7 -8.29 18.78 24.85
N GLU A 8 -8.85 18.31 23.74
CA GLU A 8 -8.72 16.91 23.31
C GLU A 8 -7.27 16.53 23.03
N LEU A 9 -6.52 17.40 22.33
CA LEU A 9 -5.11 17.18 22.06
C LEU A 9 -4.26 17.12 23.34
N LEU A 10 -4.52 18.01 24.30
CA LEU A 10 -3.82 18.02 25.57
C LEU A 10 -4.17 16.80 26.43
N ALA A 11 -5.43 16.37 26.45
CA ALA A 11 -5.86 15.17 27.15
C ALA A 11 -5.28 13.88 26.54
N LEU A 12 -5.09 13.85 25.22
CA LEU A 12 -4.37 12.79 24.52
C LEU A 12 -2.88 12.80 24.88
N LYS A 13 -2.25 13.98 24.94
CA LYS A 13 -0.86 14.10 25.43
C LYS A 13 -0.71 13.62 26.87
N GLU A 14 -1.61 14.00 27.78
CA GLU A 14 -1.53 13.56 29.17
C GLU A 14 -1.66 12.04 29.31
N ARG A 15 -2.55 11.41 28.56
CA ARG A 15 -2.66 9.94 28.51
C ARG A 15 -1.39 9.29 28.01
N TYR A 16 -0.80 9.85 26.95
CA TYR A 16 0.47 9.39 26.40
C TYR A 16 1.60 9.44 27.44
N GLU A 17 1.74 10.55 28.17
CA GLU A 17 2.79 10.70 29.20
C GLU A 17 2.58 9.75 30.37
N LEU A 18 1.33 9.49 30.77
CA LEU A 18 1.00 8.52 31.82
C LEU A 18 1.35 7.10 31.42
N GLU A 19 1.03 6.73 30.18
CA GLU A 19 1.37 5.43 29.61
C GLU A 19 2.90 5.27 29.49
N LYS A 20 3.59 6.27 28.94
CA LYS A 20 5.06 6.32 28.86
C LYS A 20 5.70 6.13 30.23
N LYS A 21 5.20 6.82 31.26
CA LYS A 21 5.70 6.69 32.63
C LYS A 21 5.47 5.29 33.20
N PHE A 22 4.27 4.73 33.01
CA PHE A 22 3.95 3.38 33.44
C PHE A 22 4.91 2.36 32.83
N TRP A 23 5.22 2.48 31.53
CA TRP A 23 6.16 1.57 30.87
C TRP A 23 7.63 1.80 31.26
N ASN A 24 8.03 3.04 31.56
CA ASN A 24 9.39 3.31 32.04
C ASN A 24 9.64 2.73 33.45
N GLU A 25 8.59 2.49 34.23
CA GLU A 25 8.67 1.96 35.60
C GLU A 25 8.49 0.43 35.68
N ASN A 26 8.06 -0.24 34.60
CA ASN A 26 7.88 -1.70 34.54
C ASN A 26 8.95 -2.36 33.64
N GLU A 27 9.64 -3.39 34.15
CA GLU A 27 10.75 -4.10 33.47
C GLU A 27 10.34 -5.05 32.32
N ASP A 28 9.04 -5.20 32.02
CA ASP A 28 8.59 -6.06 30.92
C ASP A 28 8.70 -5.32 29.58
N GLU A 29 9.87 -5.39 28.98
CA GLU A 29 10.23 -4.71 27.74
C GLU A 29 9.33 -5.10 26.56
N SER A 30 8.73 -6.29 26.56
CA SER A 30 8.02 -6.82 25.38
C SER A 30 6.75 -6.06 25.00
N ALA A 31 6.07 -5.41 25.96
CA ALA A 31 4.84 -4.65 25.74
C ALA A 31 5.06 -3.15 25.49
N ARG A 32 6.29 -2.65 25.71
CA ARG A 32 6.69 -1.24 25.58
C ARG A 32 6.71 -0.74 24.13
N TRP A 33 6.71 -1.67 23.17
CA TRP A 33 7.00 -1.43 21.75
C TRP A 33 5.80 -1.55 20.81
N ASP A 34 4.61 -1.86 21.35
CA ASP A 34 3.35 -1.95 20.58
C ASP A 34 2.28 -0.96 21.12
N SER A 35 2.71 0.20 21.65
CA SER A 35 1.75 1.19 22.11
C SER A 35 1.15 1.94 20.93
N ASP A 36 -0.06 1.54 20.53
CA ASP A 36 -0.92 2.24 19.57
C ASP A 36 -1.03 3.76 19.83
N SER A 37 -0.76 4.20 21.07
CA SER A 37 -0.82 5.60 21.51
C SER A 37 0.20 6.53 20.87
N ASP A 38 1.42 6.09 20.54
CA ASP A 38 2.40 6.92 19.80
C ASP A 38 1.83 7.32 18.43
N ARG A 39 1.29 6.33 17.71
CA ARG A 39 0.74 6.49 16.36
C ARG A 39 -0.55 7.30 16.37
N GLU A 40 -1.41 7.06 17.36
CA GLU A 40 -2.64 7.83 17.55
C GLU A 40 -2.33 9.30 17.82
N LEU A 41 -1.41 9.60 18.74
CA LEU A 41 -1.07 10.96 19.12
C LEU A 41 -0.42 11.74 17.96
N ILE A 42 0.50 11.12 17.22
CA ILE A 42 1.08 11.74 16.00
C ILE A 42 0.00 11.98 14.94
N GLY A 43 -0.89 11.01 14.71
CA GLY A 43 -1.98 11.13 13.75
C GLY A 43 -2.90 12.31 14.09
N VAL A 44 -3.30 12.41 15.36
CA VAL A 44 -4.15 13.51 15.86
C VAL A 44 -3.41 14.85 15.80
N ALA A 45 -2.13 14.91 16.19
CA ALA A 45 -1.33 16.14 16.12
C ALA A 45 -1.22 16.65 14.68
N LYS A 46 -0.91 15.77 13.71
CA LYS A 46 -0.84 16.13 12.28
C LYS A 46 -2.17 16.63 11.74
N PHE A 47 -3.27 15.98 12.10
CA PHE A 47 -4.62 16.43 11.72
C PHE A 47 -4.94 17.81 12.30
N ILE A 48 -4.67 18.04 13.59
CA ILE A 48 -4.94 19.32 14.25
C ILE A 48 -4.05 20.43 13.70
N LYS A 49 -2.78 20.16 13.37
CA LYS A 49 -1.91 21.12 12.65
C LYS A 49 -2.51 21.56 11.33
N LEU A 50 -3.03 20.62 10.53
CA LEU A 50 -3.67 20.95 9.25
C LEU A 50 -4.90 21.83 9.44
N VAL A 51 -5.74 21.53 10.44
CA VAL A 51 -6.93 22.32 10.77
C VAL A 51 -6.55 23.71 11.29
N ALA A 52 -5.54 23.79 12.17
CA ALA A 52 -5.04 25.03 12.75
C ALA A 52 -4.42 25.95 11.69
N TYR A 53 -3.62 25.39 10.77
CA TYR A 53 -3.05 26.11 9.63
C TYR A 53 -4.14 26.69 8.72
N LYS A 54 -5.14 25.88 8.33
CA LYS A 54 -6.25 26.35 7.49
C LYS A 54 -7.15 27.40 8.17
N SER A 55 -7.11 27.48 9.49
CA SER A 55 -7.95 28.37 10.29
C SER A 55 -7.19 29.55 10.89
N ASP A 56 -5.94 29.77 10.45
CA ASP A 56 -5.00 30.77 10.96
C ASP A 56 -4.89 30.80 12.50
N TYR A 57 -4.99 29.63 13.14
CA TYR A 57 -4.90 29.51 14.59
C TYR A 57 -3.49 29.12 15.03
N LEU A 58 -2.60 30.11 15.07
CA LEU A 58 -1.15 29.94 15.28
C LEU A 58 -0.80 29.28 16.62
N GLU A 59 -1.56 29.55 17.68
CA GLU A 59 -1.31 28.96 19.00
C GLU A 59 -1.53 27.44 19.00
N LEU A 60 -2.66 26.98 18.46
CA LEU A 60 -2.93 25.54 18.31
C LEU A 60 -1.97 24.85 17.35
N LEU A 61 -1.57 25.55 16.28
CA LEU A 61 -0.54 25.05 15.36
C LEU A 61 0.80 24.85 16.08
N GLY A 62 1.18 25.80 16.95
CA GLY A 62 2.39 25.70 17.77
C GLY A 62 2.33 24.54 18.77
N ILE A 63 1.20 24.40 19.48
CA ILE A 63 0.98 23.29 20.43
C ILE A 63 1.07 21.94 19.72
N ALA A 64 0.34 21.76 18.62
CA ALA A 64 0.32 20.50 17.89
C ALA A 64 1.67 20.18 17.22
N THR A 65 2.42 21.20 16.77
CA THR A 65 3.78 21.01 16.26
C THR A 65 4.75 20.57 17.35
N LYS A 66 4.66 21.16 18.55
CA LYS A 66 5.51 20.75 19.67
C LYS A 66 5.24 19.30 20.06
N ILE A 67 3.96 18.91 20.15
CA ILE A 67 3.57 17.53 20.49
C ILE A 67 4.05 16.55 19.42
N GLU A 68 3.89 16.87 18.14
CA GLU A 68 4.40 16.01 17.06
C GLU A 68 5.92 15.81 17.17
N LEU A 69 6.68 16.89 17.43
CA LEU A 69 8.14 16.80 17.56
C LEU A 69 8.56 15.99 18.79
N ASP A 70 7.90 16.19 19.95
CA ASP A 70 8.18 15.47 21.18
C ASP A 70 7.99 13.94 20.95
N VAL A 71 6.85 13.53 20.37
CA VAL A 71 6.54 12.11 20.14
C VAL A 71 7.42 11.51 19.03
N GLN A 72 7.76 12.30 18.00
CA GLN A 72 8.68 11.83 16.95
C GLN A 72 10.09 11.57 17.52
N GLN A 73 10.59 12.45 18.39
CA GLN A 73 11.87 12.23 19.07
C GLN A 73 11.84 10.98 19.95
N ASP A 74 10.74 10.74 20.65
CA ASP A 74 10.56 9.53 21.45
C ASP A 74 10.55 8.27 20.58
N LEU A 75 9.89 8.30 19.42
CA LEU A 75 9.92 7.20 18.45
C LEU A 75 11.32 6.98 17.87
N ASP A 76 12.02 8.05 17.52
CA ASP A 76 13.37 7.97 16.96
C ASP A 76 14.33 7.39 18.00
N GLN A 77 14.22 7.79 19.27
CA GLN A 77 15.00 7.20 20.38
C GLN A 77 14.63 5.73 20.60
N LYS A 78 13.33 5.38 20.57
CA LYS A 78 12.86 3.99 20.64
C LYS A 78 13.47 3.14 19.53
N ILE A 79 13.53 3.67 18.31
CA ILE A 79 14.14 3.02 17.14
C ILE A 79 15.66 2.89 17.32
N GLU A 80 16.34 3.92 17.83
CA GLU A 80 17.78 3.88 18.12
C GLU A 80 18.12 2.85 19.22
N ASP A 81 17.33 2.80 20.29
CA ASP A 81 17.48 1.82 21.36
C ASP A 81 17.23 0.38 20.84
N MET A 82 16.24 0.20 19.95
CA MET A 82 16.02 -1.08 19.25
C MET A 82 17.19 -1.46 18.33
N ASN A 83 17.77 -0.48 17.62
CA ASN A 83 18.89 -0.70 16.70
C ASN A 83 20.21 -1.06 17.42
N LEU A 84 20.33 -0.77 18.73
CA LEU A 84 21.48 -1.13 19.55
C LEU A 84 21.49 -2.60 19.99
N ASP A 85 20.32 -3.21 20.21
CA ASP A 85 20.20 -4.64 20.59
C ASP A 85 19.80 -5.56 19.43
N TRP A 86 19.25 -5.02 18.35
CA TRP A 86 18.95 -5.74 17.12
C TRP A 86 19.41 -4.90 15.93
N VAL A 87 20.57 -5.22 15.36
CA VAL A 87 20.83 -4.87 13.96
C VAL A 87 19.73 -5.56 13.16
N TYR A 88 18.67 -4.82 12.82
CA TYR A 88 17.64 -5.28 11.91
C TYR A 88 18.33 -5.38 10.54
N GLU A 89 18.93 -6.53 10.25
CA GLU A 89 19.14 -6.92 8.86
C GLU A 89 17.75 -6.93 8.24
N ASP A 90 17.41 -5.88 7.49
CA ASP A 90 16.25 -5.90 6.62
C ASP A 90 16.35 -7.21 5.82
N PRO A 91 15.41 -8.17 6.00
CA PRO A 91 15.50 -9.46 5.33
C PRO A 91 15.43 -9.32 3.80
N TYR A 92 15.05 -8.13 3.31
CA TYR A 92 15.02 -7.78 1.90
C TYR A 92 15.55 -6.36 1.70
N PRO A 93 16.86 -6.11 1.86
CA PRO A 93 17.44 -4.76 1.74
C PRO A 93 17.31 -4.17 0.31
N HIS A 94 16.88 -5.01 -0.64
CA HIS A 94 16.62 -4.67 -2.03
C HIS A 94 15.13 -4.53 -2.37
N ALA A 95 14.21 -4.79 -1.42
CA ALA A 95 12.77 -4.75 -1.65
C ALA A 95 12.29 -3.34 -2.04
N ASP A 96 12.79 -2.31 -1.37
CA ASP A 96 12.43 -0.93 -1.71
C ASP A 96 13.01 -0.50 -3.06
N MET A 97 14.22 -0.94 -3.38
CA MET A 97 14.82 -0.72 -4.71
C MET A 97 14.01 -1.43 -5.81
N ALA A 98 13.59 -2.68 -5.59
CA ALA A 98 12.70 -3.41 -6.50
C ALA A 98 11.37 -2.70 -6.70
N ARG A 99 10.77 -2.20 -5.63
CA ARG A 99 9.51 -1.46 -5.68
C ARG A 99 9.66 -0.17 -6.49
N LEU A 100 10.71 0.62 -6.23
CA LEU A 100 10.96 1.88 -6.92
C LEU A 100 11.27 1.65 -8.41
N SER A 101 12.13 0.69 -8.74
CA SER A 101 12.43 0.33 -10.13
C SER A 101 11.17 -0.12 -10.88
N CYS A 102 10.32 -0.96 -10.26
CA CYS A 102 9.06 -1.37 -10.89
C CYS A 102 8.12 -0.18 -11.13
N ILE A 103 8.04 0.79 -10.22
CA ILE A 103 7.23 1.99 -10.43
C ILE A 103 7.74 2.78 -11.63
N ALA A 104 9.05 3.01 -11.69
CA ALA A 104 9.68 3.72 -12.80
C ALA A 104 9.37 3.04 -14.14
N TRP A 105 9.64 1.73 -14.26
CA TRP A 105 9.44 1.02 -15.53
C TRP A 105 7.97 0.92 -15.97
N PHE A 106 7.05 0.64 -15.03
CA PHE A 106 5.64 0.43 -15.38
C PHE A 106 4.87 1.74 -15.61
N TYR A 107 5.10 2.77 -14.79
CA TYR A 107 4.19 3.92 -14.72
C TYR A 107 4.84 5.25 -15.11
N GLU A 108 6.15 5.41 -14.96
CA GLU A 108 6.85 6.64 -15.32
C GLU A 108 7.40 6.56 -16.76
N GLU A 109 8.11 5.48 -17.07
CA GLU A 109 8.67 5.20 -18.40
C GLU A 109 7.65 4.59 -19.37
N ASN A 110 6.57 4.00 -18.84
CA ASN A 110 5.55 3.27 -19.62
C ASN A 110 6.17 2.20 -20.53
N ARG A 111 7.17 1.47 -20.03
CA ARG A 111 7.92 0.45 -20.78
C ARG A 111 7.03 -0.72 -21.22
N TYR A 112 6.03 -1.04 -20.40
CA TYR A 112 5.20 -2.22 -20.56
C TYR A 112 3.79 -1.87 -21.05
N VAL A 113 3.32 -2.62 -22.04
CA VAL A 113 2.00 -2.46 -22.64
C VAL A 113 1.31 -3.81 -22.67
N VAL A 114 0.03 -3.82 -22.31
CA VAL A 114 -0.85 -4.99 -22.38
C VAL A 114 -1.87 -4.74 -23.49
N ASP A 115 -2.10 -5.75 -24.34
CA ASP A 115 -3.14 -5.73 -25.36
C ASP A 115 -4.23 -6.76 -25.02
N MET A 116 -5.39 -6.28 -24.57
CA MET A 116 -6.55 -7.13 -24.31
C MET A 116 -7.62 -7.03 -25.41
N SER A 117 -7.30 -6.42 -26.56
CA SER A 117 -8.27 -6.16 -27.64
C SER A 117 -8.99 -7.42 -28.11
N LYS A 118 -8.27 -8.54 -28.28
CA LYS A 118 -8.84 -9.87 -28.59
C LYS A 118 -9.95 -10.24 -27.59
N TYR A 119 -9.68 -10.09 -26.31
CA TYR A 119 -10.57 -10.51 -25.22
C TYR A 119 -11.75 -9.55 -25.03
N LYS A 120 -11.51 -8.24 -25.18
CA LYS A 120 -12.55 -7.21 -25.22
C LYS A 120 -13.55 -7.51 -26.34
N LYS A 121 -13.07 -7.78 -27.55
CA LYS A 121 -13.92 -8.14 -28.68
C LYS A 121 -14.78 -9.37 -28.40
N ILE A 122 -14.23 -10.42 -27.78
CA ILE A 122 -15.00 -11.61 -27.39
C ILE A 122 -16.14 -11.25 -26.42
N VAL A 123 -15.87 -10.37 -25.44
CA VAL A 123 -16.89 -9.92 -24.46
C VAL A 123 -17.97 -9.08 -25.16
N ASP A 124 -17.59 -8.18 -26.06
CA ASP A 124 -18.51 -7.31 -26.78
C ASP A 124 -19.39 -8.08 -27.78
N ASP A 125 -18.79 -9.00 -28.55
CA ASP A 125 -19.52 -9.86 -29.50
C ASP A 125 -20.58 -10.75 -28.81
N ASN A 126 -20.47 -10.97 -27.50
CA ASN A 126 -21.38 -11.80 -26.70
C ASN A 126 -22.16 -11.01 -25.63
N GLU A 127 -22.23 -9.68 -25.76
CA GLU A 127 -22.81 -8.78 -24.76
C GLU A 127 -24.19 -9.21 -24.27
N ILE A 128 -25.12 -9.52 -25.18
CA ILE A 128 -26.52 -9.84 -24.85
C ILE A 128 -26.60 -11.08 -23.94
N ILE A 129 -25.92 -12.16 -24.34
CA ILE A 129 -25.93 -13.43 -23.60
C ILE A 129 -25.25 -13.25 -22.23
N LEU A 130 -24.15 -12.50 -22.19
CA LEU A 130 -23.43 -12.20 -20.95
C LEU A 130 -24.24 -11.30 -20.00
N LYS A 131 -25.01 -10.35 -20.53
CA LYS A 131 -25.92 -9.51 -19.74
C LYS A 131 -27.07 -10.32 -19.16
N ASN A 132 -27.70 -11.18 -19.96
CA ASN A 132 -28.75 -12.08 -19.48
C ASN A 132 -28.28 -13.00 -18.35
N ALA A 133 -27.02 -13.46 -18.42
CA ALA A 133 -26.39 -14.27 -17.38
C ALA A 133 -25.83 -13.46 -16.19
N GLY A 134 -25.89 -12.12 -16.22
CA GLY A 134 -25.33 -11.25 -15.17
C GLY A 134 -23.80 -11.27 -15.07
N LEU A 135 -23.10 -11.62 -16.16
CA LEU A 135 -21.63 -11.79 -16.19
C LEU A 135 -20.88 -10.63 -16.88
N TYR A 136 -21.58 -9.82 -17.68
CA TYR A 136 -20.97 -8.81 -18.55
C TYR A 136 -20.04 -7.83 -17.80
N ASP A 137 -20.53 -7.12 -16.77
CA ASP A 137 -19.73 -6.12 -16.04
C ASP A 137 -18.51 -6.71 -15.33
N ARG A 138 -18.57 -7.99 -14.96
CA ARG A 138 -17.44 -8.70 -14.37
C ARG A 138 -16.38 -8.98 -15.43
N LEU A 139 -16.79 -9.39 -16.62
CA LEU A 139 -15.88 -9.71 -17.72
C LEU A 139 -15.26 -8.45 -18.35
N VAL A 140 -16.01 -7.36 -18.50
CA VAL A 140 -15.45 -6.05 -18.93
C VAL A 140 -14.33 -5.62 -18.00
N ARG A 141 -14.54 -5.69 -16.67
CA ARG A 141 -13.50 -5.38 -15.69
C ARG A 141 -12.33 -6.37 -15.69
N TYR A 142 -12.55 -7.60 -16.16
CA TYR A 142 -11.52 -8.63 -16.23
C TYR A 142 -10.55 -8.41 -17.39
N VAL A 143 -11.06 -7.90 -18.52
CA VAL A 143 -10.28 -7.62 -19.74
C VAL A 143 -9.79 -6.16 -19.84
N ASP A 144 -9.95 -5.38 -18.77
CA ASP A 144 -9.46 -4.02 -18.69
C ASP A 144 -7.92 -3.99 -18.63
N GLU A 145 -7.28 -3.37 -19.62
CA GLU A 145 -5.81 -3.38 -19.78
C GLU A 145 -5.09 -2.75 -18.60
N LYS A 146 -5.63 -1.68 -18.02
CA LYS A 146 -5.01 -1.02 -16.87
C LYS A 146 -5.00 -1.95 -15.66
N LYS A 147 -6.12 -2.60 -15.37
CA LYS A 147 -6.21 -3.60 -14.30
C LYS A 147 -5.35 -4.83 -14.55
N VAL A 148 -5.18 -5.22 -15.81
CA VAL A 148 -4.28 -6.33 -16.16
C VAL A 148 -2.83 -5.93 -15.94
N LEU A 149 -2.42 -4.74 -16.39
CA LEU A 149 -1.09 -4.20 -16.15
C LEU A 149 -0.78 -4.08 -14.66
N ASP A 150 -1.73 -3.61 -13.84
CA ASP A 150 -1.58 -3.54 -12.38
C ASP A 150 -1.39 -4.92 -11.72
N LYS A 151 -2.02 -5.97 -12.27
CA LYS A 151 -1.79 -7.34 -11.79
C LYS A 151 -0.38 -7.81 -12.11
N ILE A 152 0.05 -7.64 -13.36
CA ILE A 152 1.41 -8.02 -13.78
C ILE A 152 2.45 -7.26 -12.96
N TYR A 153 2.25 -5.95 -12.77
CA TYR A 153 3.10 -5.13 -11.89
C TYR A 153 3.28 -5.77 -10.51
N ASN A 154 2.19 -6.22 -9.88
CA ASN A 154 2.28 -6.81 -8.54
C ASN A 154 3.04 -8.13 -8.53
N GLU A 155 2.86 -8.98 -9.53
CA GLU A 155 3.57 -10.27 -9.63
C GLU A 155 5.07 -10.07 -9.93
N VAL A 156 5.41 -9.18 -10.87
CA VAL A 156 6.79 -8.84 -11.22
C VAL A 156 7.50 -8.19 -10.03
N LYS A 157 6.88 -7.20 -9.40
CA LYS A 157 7.40 -6.55 -8.18
C LYS A 157 7.63 -7.58 -7.08
N HIS A 158 6.64 -8.43 -6.79
CA HIS A 158 6.75 -9.45 -5.75
C HIS A 158 7.92 -10.40 -6.03
N SER A 159 8.07 -10.83 -7.29
CA SER A 159 9.16 -11.73 -7.70
C SER A 159 10.54 -11.07 -7.55
N LEU A 160 10.67 -9.79 -7.92
CA LEU A 160 11.92 -9.05 -7.79
C LEU A 160 12.28 -8.77 -6.32
N MET A 161 11.30 -8.39 -5.49
CA MET A 161 11.50 -8.16 -4.05
C MET A 161 12.04 -9.39 -3.31
N HIS A 162 11.65 -10.59 -3.75
CA HIS A 162 12.04 -11.86 -3.12
C HIS A 162 13.10 -12.62 -3.93
N SER A 163 13.70 -11.99 -4.94
CA SER A 163 14.77 -12.63 -5.70
C SER A 163 16.03 -12.70 -4.84
N SER A 164 16.72 -13.85 -4.87
CA SER A 164 17.93 -14.09 -4.07
C SER A 164 19.17 -13.37 -4.62
N ASN A 165 19.01 -12.45 -5.57
CA ASN A 165 20.10 -11.69 -6.13
C ASN A 165 20.40 -10.51 -5.21
N GLU A 166 21.62 -10.47 -4.66
CA GLU A 166 22.12 -9.42 -3.75
C GLU A 166 22.38 -8.06 -4.46
N GLY A 167 21.73 -7.81 -5.60
CA GLY A 167 21.98 -6.67 -6.46
C GLY A 167 20.72 -5.85 -6.76
N SER A 168 20.91 -4.65 -7.29
CA SER A 168 19.82 -3.85 -7.83
C SER A 168 19.04 -4.65 -8.89
N PRO A 169 17.69 -4.60 -8.89
CA PRO A 169 16.90 -5.31 -9.86
C PRO A 169 17.28 -4.90 -11.28
N ASP A 170 17.52 -5.89 -12.13
CA ASP A 170 17.85 -5.67 -13.54
C ASP A 170 16.57 -5.52 -14.37
N VAL A 171 16.57 -4.54 -15.27
CA VAL A 171 15.47 -4.32 -16.22
C VAL A 171 15.27 -5.53 -17.14
N ILE A 172 16.34 -6.27 -17.47
CA ILE A 172 16.24 -7.48 -18.29
C ILE A 172 15.43 -8.55 -17.54
N GLN A 173 15.71 -8.74 -16.25
CA GLN A 173 14.95 -9.66 -15.41
C GLN A 173 13.47 -9.24 -15.31
N ALA A 174 13.20 -7.94 -15.19
CA ALA A 174 11.84 -7.42 -15.17
C ALA A 174 11.10 -7.65 -16.51
N ASP A 175 11.78 -7.49 -17.65
CA ASP A 175 11.23 -7.75 -18.99
C ASP A 175 10.87 -9.22 -19.19
N GLU A 176 11.72 -10.13 -18.69
CA GLU A 176 11.47 -11.57 -18.72
C GLU A 176 10.26 -11.95 -17.84
N LEU A 177 10.22 -11.46 -16.59
CA LEU A 177 9.11 -11.69 -15.68
C LEU A 177 7.79 -11.13 -16.24
N PHE A 178 7.83 -9.91 -16.79
CA PHE A 178 6.66 -9.31 -17.44
C PHE A 178 6.15 -10.18 -18.59
N SER A 179 7.06 -10.67 -19.44
CA SER A 179 6.70 -11.51 -20.58
C SER A 179 6.06 -12.83 -20.14
N VAL A 180 6.59 -13.47 -19.10
CA VAL A 180 6.03 -14.71 -18.53
C VAL A 180 4.63 -14.46 -17.97
N GLU A 181 4.47 -13.43 -17.14
CA GLU A 181 3.18 -13.10 -16.53
C GLU A 181 2.12 -12.69 -17.55
N LEU A 182 2.51 -11.95 -18.59
CA LEU A 182 1.62 -11.58 -19.70
C LEU A 182 1.07 -12.83 -20.41
N GLN A 183 1.94 -13.79 -20.73
CA GLN A 183 1.53 -15.04 -21.36
C GLN A 183 0.61 -15.86 -20.46
N GLU A 184 0.89 -15.92 -19.15
CA GLU A 184 0.04 -16.62 -18.19
C GLU A 184 -1.34 -15.95 -18.05
N ILE A 185 -1.41 -14.62 -18.08
CA ILE A 185 -2.70 -13.91 -18.09
C ILE A 185 -3.48 -14.25 -19.35
N TYR A 186 -2.86 -14.23 -20.53
CA TYR A 186 -3.53 -14.58 -21.78
C TYR A 186 -4.07 -16.01 -21.77
N ARG A 187 -3.26 -16.97 -21.32
CA ARG A 187 -3.68 -18.37 -21.16
C ARG A 187 -4.86 -18.50 -20.20
N LYS A 188 -4.81 -17.82 -19.05
CA LYS A 188 -5.91 -17.80 -18.06
C LYS A 188 -7.16 -17.13 -18.63
N ALA A 189 -7.01 -16.07 -19.42
CA ALA A 189 -8.12 -15.34 -20.03
C ALA A 189 -8.84 -16.18 -21.10
N ASP A 190 -8.10 -16.90 -21.95
CA ASP A 190 -8.67 -17.82 -22.94
C ASP A 190 -9.56 -18.87 -22.25
N LEU A 191 -9.05 -19.51 -21.20
CA LEU A 191 -9.80 -20.52 -20.42
C LEU A 191 -11.00 -19.91 -19.67
N HIS A 192 -10.80 -18.75 -19.04
CA HIS A 192 -11.84 -18.12 -18.23
C HIS A 192 -13.02 -17.67 -19.08
N LEU A 193 -12.76 -16.98 -20.19
CA LEU A 193 -13.82 -16.50 -21.07
C LEU A 193 -14.58 -17.64 -21.72
N GLN A 194 -13.89 -18.68 -22.20
CA GLN A 194 -14.55 -19.87 -22.74
C GLN A 194 -15.53 -20.46 -21.70
N LYS A 195 -15.09 -20.63 -20.46
CA LYS A 195 -15.92 -21.17 -19.38
C LYS A 195 -17.12 -20.26 -19.05
N GLN A 196 -16.94 -18.94 -19.02
CA GLN A 196 -18.04 -18.01 -18.73
C GLN A 196 -19.04 -17.95 -19.88
N LEU A 197 -18.59 -18.03 -21.14
CA LEU A 197 -19.48 -18.05 -22.30
C LEU A 197 -20.33 -19.33 -22.32
N GLU A 198 -19.72 -20.50 -22.10
CA GLU A 198 -20.49 -21.76 -22.01
C GLU A 198 -21.52 -21.72 -20.87
N LYS A 199 -21.16 -21.12 -19.73
CA LYS A 199 -22.12 -20.90 -18.64
C LYS A 199 -23.24 -19.96 -19.07
N ALA A 200 -22.93 -18.86 -19.74
CA ALA A 200 -23.91 -17.86 -20.14
C ALA A 200 -24.92 -18.40 -21.15
N LYS A 201 -24.50 -19.29 -22.06
CA LYS A 201 -25.38 -19.98 -23.01
C LYS A 201 -26.43 -20.87 -22.35
N GLN A 202 -26.23 -21.30 -21.11
CA GLN A 202 -27.25 -22.06 -20.35
C GLN A 202 -28.40 -21.17 -19.85
N TYR A 203 -28.22 -19.85 -19.87
CA TYR A 203 -29.19 -18.84 -19.46
C TYR A 203 -29.70 -17.99 -20.64
N ALA A 204 -29.28 -18.32 -21.87
CA ALA A 204 -29.74 -17.72 -23.11
C ALA A 204 -30.97 -18.46 -23.65
#